data_AF-A0A6J0BKI5-F1
#
_entry.id   AF-A0A6J0BKI5-F1
#
_cell.length_a   1.000
_cell.length_b   1.000
_cell.length_c   1.000
_cell.angle_alpha   90.00
_cell.angle_beta   90.00
_cell.angle_gamma   90.00
#
_symmetry.space_group_name_H-M   'P 1'
#
loop_
_entity.id
_entity.type
_entity.pdbx_description
1 polymer ?
#
loop_
_entity_poly.entity_id
_entity_poly.type
_entity_poly.pdbx_seq_one_letter_code
_entity_poly.pdbx_strand_id
1 'polypeptide(L)'
;MFFLRAETVVRILLTILIGGTSRIGDVLLYRLSSLELRAVSDNLTHAIVGGLSWSLIVALSGKSIVRNAFGIALCFVISSLIDLDHFLLAKSWRLRDARNLGGQRPILHCSSIPLLLLLISAISYKVFHHSASGYYLWVIITGFLSHHIRDATRRGMWFLFVGSTSPLPYHLYLFMAMALPYSLHWLMPQDFIQEDHRLQPSVLHV
;
A
#
# COMPACT_ATOMS: atom_id res chain seq x y z
N MET A 1 4.68 -28.10 23.35
CA MET A 1 4.48 -27.88 21.90
C MET A 1 3.66 -26.61 21.76
N PHE A 2 4.26 -25.47 21.39
CA PHE A 2 3.55 -24.20 21.26
C PHE A 2 2.73 -24.20 19.98
N PHE A 3 1.42 -24.42 20.08
CA PHE A 3 0.52 -24.19 18.95
C PHE A 3 0.38 -22.68 18.75
N LEU A 4 0.85 -22.17 17.61
CA LEU A 4 0.60 -20.78 17.22
C LEU A 4 -0.90 -20.57 17.04
N ARG A 5 -1.43 -19.46 17.54
CA ARG A 5 -2.82 -19.06 17.30
C ARG A 5 -3.03 -18.85 15.80
N ALA A 6 -4.21 -19.21 15.27
CA ALA A 6 -4.53 -19.06 13.86
C ALA A 6 -4.31 -17.62 13.35
N GLU A 7 -4.62 -16.61 14.17
CA GLU A 7 -4.37 -15.20 13.85
C GLU A 7 -2.88 -14.89 13.63
N THR A 8 -2.00 -15.45 14.47
CA THR A 8 -0.55 -15.29 14.32
C THR A 8 -0.07 -15.94 13.03
N VAL A 9 -0.60 -17.11 12.68
CA VAL A 9 -0.29 -17.79 11.42
C VAL A 9 -0.71 -16.93 10.23
N VAL A 10 -1.91 -16.36 10.22
CA VAL A 10 -2.38 -15.48 9.14
C VAL A 10 -1.47 -14.26 8.97
N ARG A 11 -1.06 -13.62 10.07
CA ARG A 11 -0.14 -12.45 10.02
C ARG A 11 1.22 -12.81 9.43
N ILE A 12 1.79 -13.95 9.83
CA ILE A 12 3.06 -14.45 9.29
C ILE A 12 2.91 -14.76 7.80
N LEU A 13 1.84 -15.47 7.40
CA LEU A 13 1.57 -15.80 6.01
C LEU A 13 1.44 -14.55 5.14
N LEU A 14 0.66 -13.56 5.55
CA LEU A 14 0.51 -12.30 4.80
C LEU A 14 1.83 -11.55 4.66
N THR A 15 2.66 -11.53 5.70
CA THR A 15 3.99 -10.91 5.66
C THR A 15 4.91 -11.61 4.65
N ILE A 16 4.93 -12.95 4.67
CA ILE A 16 5.68 -13.75 3.70
C ILE A 16 5.16 -13.52 2.28
N LEU A 17 3.84 -13.43 2.08
CA LEU A 17 3.24 -13.16 0.78
C LEU A 17 3.63 -11.77 0.24
N ILE A 18 3.73 -10.74 1.10
CA ILE A 18 4.20 -9.41 0.68
C ILE A 18 5.63 -9.49 0.15
N GLY A 19 6.54 -10.09 0.92
CA GLY A 19 7.95 -10.24 0.53
C GLY A 19 8.13 -11.16 -0.68
N GLY A 20 7.39 -12.26 -0.74
CA GLY A 20 7.40 -13.22 -1.84
C GLY A 20 6.87 -12.62 -3.14
N THR A 21 5.73 -11.94 -3.11
CA THR A 21 5.15 -11.25 -4.27
C THR A 21 6.08 -10.18 -4.79
N SER A 22 6.64 -9.37 -3.88
CA SER A 22 7.67 -8.38 -4.17
C SER A 22 8.86 -8.99 -4.93
N ARG A 23 9.44 -10.07 -4.39
CA ARG A 23 10.57 -10.77 -4.99
C ARG A 23 10.23 -11.37 -6.36
N ILE A 24 9.07 -12.01 -6.49
CA ILE A 24 8.62 -12.63 -7.74
C ILE A 24 8.41 -11.54 -8.81
N GLY A 25 7.76 -10.44 -8.45
CA GLY A 25 7.53 -9.31 -9.34
C GLY A 25 8.84 -8.70 -9.86
N ASP A 26 9.87 -8.58 -9.01
CA ASP A 26 11.20 -8.15 -9.46
C ASP A 26 11.82 -9.14 -10.45
N VAL A 27 11.75 -10.43 -10.15
CA VAL A 27 12.28 -11.47 -11.04
C VAL A 27 11.56 -11.43 -12.40
N LEU A 28 10.24 -11.29 -12.42
CA LEU A 28 9.46 -11.13 -13.65
C LEU A 28 9.86 -9.86 -14.40
N LEU A 29 10.04 -8.74 -13.69
CA LEU A 29 10.49 -7.50 -14.28
C LEU A 29 11.85 -7.66 -15.00
N TYR A 30 12.77 -8.49 -14.52
CA TYR A 30 14.05 -8.72 -15.20
C TYR A 30 14.00 -9.82 -16.28
N ARG A 31 13.12 -10.82 -16.15
CA ARG A 31 13.07 -11.98 -17.05
C ARG A 31 12.17 -11.80 -18.27
N LEU A 32 11.15 -10.94 -18.18
CA LEU A 32 10.23 -10.72 -19.29
C LEU A 32 10.90 -9.89 -20.39
N SER A 33 10.81 -10.35 -21.63
CA SER A 33 11.42 -9.70 -22.80
C SER A 33 10.54 -8.59 -23.38
N SER A 34 9.22 -8.80 -23.43
CA SER A 34 8.26 -7.80 -23.91
C SER A 34 8.15 -6.62 -22.95
N LEU A 35 8.08 -5.44 -23.55
CA LEU A 35 7.92 -4.17 -22.86
C LEU A 35 6.60 -4.08 -22.09
N GLU A 36 5.55 -4.57 -22.75
CA GLU A 36 4.17 -4.60 -22.33
C GLU A 36 4.00 -5.56 -21.16
N LEU A 37 4.55 -6.77 -21.28
CA LEU A 37 4.51 -7.76 -20.20
C LEU A 37 5.25 -7.26 -18.96
N ARG A 38 6.40 -6.58 -19.12
CA ARG A 38 7.11 -5.98 -17.98
C ARG A 38 6.26 -4.94 -17.27
N ALA A 39 5.64 -4.02 -18.01
CA ALA A 39 4.81 -2.97 -17.40
C ALA A 39 3.55 -3.52 -16.72
N VAL A 40 2.86 -4.46 -17.38
CA VAL A 40 1.68 -5.12 -16.80
C VAL A 40 2.07 -5.91 -15.56
N SER A 41 3.17 -6.66 -15.61
CA SER A 41 3.66 -7.45 -14.47
C SER A 41 4.08 -6.56 -13.30
N ASP A 42 4.75 -5.43 -13.56
CA ASP A 42 5.18 -4.51 -12.51
C ASP A 42 3.96 -3.88 -11.83
N ASN A 43 3.05 -3.29 -12.61
CA ASN A 43 1.82 -2.68 -12.09
C ASN A 43 0.95 -3.69 -11.33
N LEU A 44 0.82 -4.93 -11.83
CA LEU A 44 0.12 -6.00 -11.10
C LEU A 44 0.82 -6.33 -9.78
N THR A 45 2.15 -6.29 -9.74
CA THR A 45 2.90 -6.49 -8.48
C THR A 45 2.60 -5.36 -7.49
N HIS A 46 2.58 -4.10 -7.94
CA HIS A 46 2.17 -2.97 -7.09
C HIS A 46 0.77 -3.17 -6.52
N ALA A 47 -0.18 -3.57 -7.37
CA ALA A 47 -1.56 -3.82 -6.97
C ALA A 47 -1.66 -4.92 -5.90
N ILE A 48 -1.06 -6.09 -6.15
CA ILE A 48 -1.11 -7.22 -5.21
C ILE A 48 -0.44 -6.86 -3.88
N VAL A 49 0.74 -6.24 -3.91
CA VAL A 49 1.46 -5.83 -2.69
C VAL A 49 0.64 -4.82 -1.87
N GLY A 50 -0.04 -3.88 -2.52
CA GLY A 50 -0.96 -2.94 -1.85
C GLY A 50 -2.12 -3.66 -1.16
N GLY A 51 -2.82 -4.55 -1.88
CA GLY A 51 -3.92 -5.34 -1.32
C GLY A 51 -3.49 -6.24 -0.15
N LEU A 52 -2.34 -6.91 -0.28
CA LEU A 52 -1.76 -7.71 0.79
C LEU A 52 -1.38 -6.85 2.01
N SER A 53 -0.84 -5.66 1.79
CA SER A 53 -0.47 -4.72 2.85
C SER A 53 -1.68 -4.32 3.69
N TRP A 54 -2.80 -3.94 3.04
CA TRP A 54 -4.03 -3.61 3.77
C TRP A 54 -4.65 -4.84 4.45
N SER A 55 -4.57 -6.01 3.81
CA SER A 55 -5.03 -7.27 4.42
C SER A 55 -4.29 -7.57 5.73
N LEU A 56 -2.98 -7.32 5.76
CA LEU A 56 -2.18 -7.48 6.98
C LEU A 56 -2.56 -6.46 8.06
N ILE A 57 -2.82 -5.20 7.70
CA ILE A 57 -3.33 -4.19 8.66
C ILE A 57 -4.65 -4.66 9.28
N VAL A 58 -5.61 -5.13 8.47
CA VAL A 58 -6.90 -5.66 8.94
C VAL A 58 -6.70 -6.84 9.91
N ALA A 59 -5.80 -7.78 9.57
CA ALA A 59 -5.48 -8.93 10.42
C ALA A 59 -4.75 -8.53 11.72
N LEU A 60 -3.93 -7.48 11.69
CA LEU A 60 -3.28 -6.91 12.87
C LEU A 60 -4.31 -6.28 13.82
N SER A 61 -5.32 -5.60 13.28
CA SER A 61 -6.43 -5.04 14.05
C SER A 61 -7.44 -6.09 14.56
N GLY A 62 -7.21 -7.38 14.28
CA GLY A 62 -8.07 -8.47 14.72
C GLY A 62 -9.45 -8.47 14.04
N LYS A 63 -9.55 -7.89 12.83
CA LYS A 63 -10.82 -7.74 12.11
C LYS A 63 -10.93 -8.76 10.98
N SER A 64 -12.17 -9.05 10.58
CA SER A 64 -12.44 -9.97 9.47
C SER A 64 -11.95 -9.40 8.14
N ILE A 65 -11.07 -10.14 7.47
CA ILE A 65 -10.58 -9.86 6.11
C ILE A 65 -11.75 -9.79 5.13
N VAL A 66 -12.72 -10.72 5.24
CA VAL A 66 -13.88 -10.79 4.35
C VAL A 66 -14.75 -9.54 4.48
N ARG A 67 -15.02 -9.08 5.71
CA ARG A 67 -15.79 -7.85 5.94
C ARG A 67 -15.08 -6.59 5.46
N ASN A 68 -13.75 -6.64 5.35
CA ASN A 68 -12.92 -5.54 4.87
C ASN A 68 -12.47 -5.72 3.40
N ALA A 69 -13.08 -6.65 2.65
CA ALA A 69 -12.70 -6.94 1.27
C ALA A 69 -12.75 -5.71 0.36
N PHE A 70 -13.69 -4.78 0.60
CA PHE A 70 -13.76 -3.53 -0.16
C PHE A 70 -12.52 -2.64 0.06
N GLY A 71 -12.08 -2.45 1.30
CA GLY A 71 -10.85 -1.68 1.58
C GLY A 71 -9.60 -2.35 1.00
N ILE A 72 -9.54 -3.68 1.01
CA ILE A 72 -8.46 -4.47 0.40
C ILE A 72 -8.44 -4.27 -1.12
N ALA A 73 -9.60 -4.39 -1.77
CA ALA A 73 -9.75 -4.16 -3.20
C ALA A 73 -9.42 -2.70 -3.58
N LEU A 74 -9.84 -1.74 -2.75
CA LEU A 74 -9.51 -0.34 -2.94
C LEU A 74 -8.00 -0.09 -2.83
N CYS A 75 -7.31 -0.69 -1.85
CA CYS A 75 -5.86 -0.55 -1.72
C CYS A 75 -5.12 -1.14 -2.94
N PHE A 76 -5.57 -2.31 -3.42
CA PHE A 76 -5.09 -2.94 -4.65
C PHE A 76 -5.23 -1.99 -5.86
N VAL A 77 -6.43 -1.42 -6.04
CA VAL A 77 -6.71 -0.51 -7.16
C VAL A 77 -5.90 0.78 -7.03
N ILE A 78 -5.86 1.42 -5.86
CA ILE A 78 -5.11 2.67 -5.65
C ILE A 78 -3.62 2.46 -5.94
N SER A 79 -3.03 1.38 -5.44
CA SER A 79 -1.61 1.07 -5.70
C SER A 79 -1.33 0.92 -7.19
N SER A 80 -2.28 0.39 -7.96
CA SER A 80 -2.17 0.29 -9.43
C SER A 80 -2.40 1.61 -10.16
N LEU A 81 -3.37 2.41 -9.71
CA LEU A 81 -3.75 3.67 -10.37
C LEU A 81 -2.65 4.73 -10.30
N ILE A 82 -1.71 4.62 -9.36
CA ILE A 82 -0.56 5.53 -9.26
C ILE A 82 0.22 5.53 -10.59
N ASP A 83 0.43 4.38 -11.22
CA ASP A 83 1.16 4.27 -12.50
C ASP A 83 0.47 4.96 -13.68
N LEU A 84 -0.84 5.26 -13.58
CA LEU A 84 -1.55 5.95 -14.66
C LEU A 84 -1.05 7.38 -14.87
N ASP A 85 -0.39 7.97 -13.87
CA ASP A 85 0.19 9.31 -13.98
C ASP A 85 1.33 9.40 -15.02
N HIS A 86 1.97 8.27 -15.35
CA HIS A 86 2.94 8.19 -16.43
C HIS A 86 2.31 8.47 -17.79
N PHE A 87 1.12 7.95 -18.04
CA PHE A 87 0.37 8.20 -19.28
C PHE A 87 -0.11 9.66 -19.35
N LEU A 88 -0.54 10.21 -18.21
CA LEU A 88 -0.92 11.62 -18.11
C LEU A 88 0.27 12.54 -18.39
N LEU A 89 1.44 12.26 -17.81
CA LEU A 89 2.65 13.05 -18.04
C LEU A 89 3.16 12.91 -19.49
N ALA A 90 3.10 11.71 -20.06
CA ALA A 90 3.44 11.48 -21.46
C ALA A 90 2.44 12.10 -22.44
N LYS A 91 1.25 12.51 -21.97
CA LYS A 91 0.12 12.96 -22.80
C LYS A 91 -0.22 11.95 -23.90
N SER A 92 -0.08 10.65 -23.59
CA SER A 92 -0.21 9.55 -24.55
C SER A 92 -0.62 8.27 -23.83
N TRP A 93 -1.51 7.50 -24.46
CA TRP A 93 -1.89 6.15 -24.00
C TRP A 93 -0.93 5.05 -24.48
N ARG A 94 0.11 5.41 -25.24
CA ARG A 94 1.11 4.46 -25.71
C ARG A 94 2.08 4.16 -24.58
N LEU A 95 2.21 2.89 -24.24
CA LEU A 95 3.10 2.43 -23.17
C LEU A 95 4.57 2.82 -23.39
N ARG A 96 5.01 2.89 -24.65
CA ARG A 96 6.36 3.34 -24.99
C ARG A 96 6.62 4.77 -24.53
N ASP A 97 5.64 5.66 -24.71
CA ASP A 97 5.74 7.07 -24.35
C ASP A 97 5.68 7.23 -22.82
N ALA A 98 4.75 6.53 -22.17
CA ALA A 98 4.57 6.53 -20.71
C ALA A 98 5.84 6.13 -19.94
N ARG A 99 6.72 5.29 -20.51
CA ARG A 99 7.97 4.87 -19.85
C ARG A 99 9.19 5.70 -20.25
N ASN A 100 9.09 6.53 -21.28
CA ASN A 100 10.17 7.34 -21.84
C ASN A 100 10.00 8.83 -21.52
N LEU A 101 9.82 9.16 -20.24
CA LEU A 101 9.52 10.52 -19.76
C LEU A 101 10.73 11.48 -19.68
N GLY A 102 11.89 11.11 -20.24
CA GLY A 102 13.04 12.01 -20.33
C GLY A 102 13.55 12.58 -18.99
N GLY A 103 13.39 11.82 -17.90
CA GLY A 103 13.79 12.24 -16.55
C GLY A 103 12.72 12.98 -15.74
N GLN A 104 11.58 13.30 -16.35
CA GLN A 104 10.44 13.87 -15.62
C GLN A 104 9.83 12.83 -14.67
N ARG A 105 9.43 13.26 -13.47
CA ARG A 105 8.76 12.41 -12.48
C ARG A 105 7.26 12.71 -12.45
N PRO A 106 6.41 11.70 -12.68
CA PRO A 106 4.98 11.86 -12.51
C PRO A 106 4.59 12.26 -11.08
N ILE A 107 3.53 13.06 -10.94
CA ILE A 107 3.19 13.72 -9.67
C ILE A 107 2.76 12.74 -8.57
N LEU A 108 2.09 11.63 -8.91
CA LEU A 108 1.65 10.65 -7.90
C LEU A 108 2.82 9.84 -7.34
N HIS A 109 4.00 9.91 -7.96
CA HIS A 109 5.25 9.36 -7.44
C HIS A 109 5.98 10.31 -6.48
N CYS A 110 5.38 11.45 -6.13
CA CYS A 110 5.87 12.34 -5.09
C CYS A 110 5.54 11.79 -3.70
N SER A 111 6.53 11.27 -2.99
CA SER A 111 6.42 10.73 -1.64
C SER A 111 6.03 11.77 -0.58
N SER A 112 6.07 13.07 -0.90
CA SER A 112 5.46 14.11 -0.05
C SER A 112 3.93 14.01 0.00
N ILE A 113 3.27 13.44 -1.02
CA ILE A 113 1.81 13.26 -1.04
C ILE A 113 1.33 12.33 0.08
N PRO A 114 1.78 11.07 0.19
CA PRO A 114 1.34 10.20 1.29
C PRO A 114 1.76 10.73 2.67
N LEU A 115 2.88 11.45 2.78
CA LEU A 115 3.27 12.09 4.04
C LEU A 115 2.33 13.24 4.42
N LEU A 116 1.89 14.04 3.45
CA LEU A 116 0.88 15.08 3.68
C LEU A 116 -0.46 14.46 4.08
N LEU A 117 -0.88 13.37 3.43
CA LEU A 117 -2.10 12.64 3.80
C LEU A 117 -2.02 12.08 5.23
N LEU A 118 -0.86 11.56 5.65
CA LEU A 118 -0.59 11.15 7.04
C LEU A 118 -0.74 12.33 8.01
N LEU A 119 -0.14 13.48 7.68
CA LEU A 119 -0.24 14.69 8.51
C LEU A 119 -1.70 15.17 8.63
N ILE A 120 -2.43 15.21 7.52
CA ILE A 120 -3.85 15.57 7.50
C ILE A 120 -4.64 14.59 8.37
N SER A 121 -4.40 13.27 8.24
CA SER A 121 -5.05 12.26 9.06
C SER A 121 -4.83 12.50 10.56
N ALA A 122 -3.58 12.75 10.95
CA ALA A 122 -3.22 13.00 12.35
C ALA A 122 -3.88 14.27 12.92
N ILE A 123 -3.88 15.37 12.14
CA ILE A 123 -4.54 16.62 12.53
C ILE A 123 -6.06 16.43 12.62
N SER A 124 -6.67 15.80 11.61
CA SER A 124 -8.11 15.55 11.59
C SER A 124 -8.56 14.72 12.78
N TYR A 125 -7.81 13.68 13.14
CA TYR A 125 -8.09 12.88 14.33
C TYR A 125 -8.04 13.70 15.61
N LYS A 126 -6.99 14.53 15.77
CA LYS A 126 -6.78 15.34 16.98
C LYS A 126 -7.81 16.46 17.14
N VAL A 127 -8.29 17.05 16.03
CA VAL A 127 -9.19 18.22 16.06
C VAL A 127 -10.66 17.82 16.05
N PHE A 128 -11.04 16.84 15.24
CA PHE A 128 -12.46 16.54 14.97
C PHE A 128 -12.93 15.20 15.55
N HIS A 129 -12.02 14.36 16.08
CA HIS A 129 -12.33 13.02 16.60
C HIS A 129 -13.14 12.14 15.62
N HIS A 130 -13.04 12.40 14.31
CA HIS A 130 -13.90 11.76 13.33
C HIS A 130 -13.28 10.45 12.81
N SER A 131 -13.96 9.32 13.03
CA SER A 131 -13.42 7.98 12.78
C SER A 131 -13.63 7.46 11.34
N ALA A 132 -14.74 7.81 10.68
CA ALA A 132 -15.15 7.14 9.44
C ALA A 132 -14.35 7.56 8.18
N SER A 133 -13.95 8.83 8.09
CA SER A 133 -13.09 9.32 6.98
C SER A 133 -11.63 8.86 7.12
N GLY A 134 -11.21 8.47 8.33
CA GLY A 134 -9.87 7.95 8.61
C GLY A 134 -9.59 6.66 7.86
N TYR A 135 -10.52 5.70 7.88
CA TYR A 135 -10.33 4.37 7.26
C TYR A 135 -9.83 4.45 5.81
N TYR A 136 -10.58 5.12 4.94
CA TYR A 136 -10.25 5.21 3.51
C TYR A 136 -8.99 6.02 3.25
N LEU A 137 -8.71 7.02 4.08
CA LEU A 137 -7.46 7.78 4.00
C LEU A 137 -6.26 6.87 4.29
N TRP A 138 -6.35 5.98 5.29
CA TRP A 138 -5.31 5.00 5.59
C TRP A 138 -5.17 3.92 4.51
N VAL A 139 -6.27 3.51 3.87
CA VAL A 139 -6.22 2.64 2.67
C VAL A 139 -5.39 3.30 1.56
N ILE A 140 -5.65 4.60 1.29
CA ILE A 140 -4.95 5.36 0.25
C ILE A 140 -3.47 5.52 0.62
N ILE A 141 -3.15 5.93 1.85
CA ILE A 141 -1.78 6.06 2.35
C ILE A 141 -1.02 4.74 2.19
N THR A 142 -1.66 3.62 2.54
CA THR A 142 -1.05 2.28 2.41
C THR A 142 -0.74 1.96 0.95
N GLY A 143 -1.68 2.23 0.04
CA GLY A 143 -1.47 2.05 -1.40
C GLY A 143 -0.26 2.85 -1.91
N PHE A 144 -0.23 4.15 -1.61
CA PHE A 144 0.86 5.04 -2.00
C PHE A 144 2.22 4.61 -1.44
N LEU A 145 2.32 4.37 -0.13
CA LEU A 145 3.60 4.02 0.47
C LEU A 145 4.09 2.64 0.00
N SER A 146 3.20 1.67 -0.17
CA SER A 146 3.58 0.35 -0.69
C SER A 146 4.13 0.46 -2.12
N HIS A 147 3.48 1.27 -2.96
CA HIS A 147 3.92 1.54 -4.32
C HIS A 147 5.29 2.24 -4.31
N HIS A 148 5.43 3.34 -3.57
CA HIS A 148 6.65 4.16 -3.55
C HIS A 148 7.85 3.39 -3.00
N ILE A 149 7.68 2.57 -1.95
CA ILE A 149 8.77 1.76 -1.39
C ILE A 149 9.33 0.78 -2.42
N ARG A 150 8.46 0.15 -3.23
CA ARG A 150 8.89 -0.75 -4.31
C ARG A 150 9.65 0.03 -5.39
N ASP A 151 9.09 1.15 -5.83
CA ASP A 151 9.66 1.96 -6.90
C ASP A 151 10.98 2.64 -6.56
N ALA A 152 11.19 2.91 -5.27
CA ALA A 152 12.42 3.49 -4.77
C ALA A 152 13.66 2.62 -5.00
N THR A 153 13.52 1.32 -5.32
CA THR A 153 14.65 0.46 -5.72
C THR A 153 15.31 0.91 -7.03
N ARG A 154 14.58 1.58 -7.92
CA ARG A 154 15.07 1.99 -9.24
C ARG A 154 15.55 3.44 -9.26
N ARG A 155 14.80 4.33 -8.60
CA ARG A 155 14.99 5.79 -8.70
C ARG A 155 15.04 6.50 -7.36
N GLY A 156 14.96 5.79 -6.24
CA GLY A 156 14.81 6.39 -4.92
C GLY A 156 13.46 7.08 -4.72
N MET A 157 13.19 7.46 -3.47
CA MET A 157 12.00 8.21 -3.09
C MET A 157 12.12 9.65 -3.58
N TRP A 158 11.01 10.27 -4.01
CA TRP A 158 11.02 11.66 -4.46
C TRP A 158 10.18 12.53 -3.53
N PHE A 159 10.79 13.58 -2.99
CA PHE A 159 10.14 14.52 -2.09
C PHE A 159 10.11 15.90 -2.71
N LEU A 160 8.95 16.56 -2.58
CA LEU A 160 8.78 17.95 -2.96
C LEU A 160 9.74 18.84 -2.15
N PHE A 161 10.39 19.80 -2.80
CA PHE A 161 11.40 20.72 -2.25
C PHE A 161 12.73 20.10 -1.80
N VAL A 162 12.84 18.78 -1.66
CA VAL A 162 14.11 18.10 -1.27
C VAL A 162 14.77 17.41 -2.48
N GLY A 163 13.96 16.90 -3.42
CA GLY A 163 14.45 16.13 -4.56
C GLY A 163 14.39 14.63 -4.31
N SER A 164 15.26 13.87 -4.97
CA SER A 164 15.23 12.39 -4.93
C SER A 164 16.30 11.83 -4.01
N THR A 165 15.98 10.78 -3.27
CA THR A 165 16.99 10.00 -2.54
C THR A 165 17.78 9.12 -3.51
N SER A 166 18.88 8.55 -3.03
CA SER A 166 19.50 7.42 -3.72
C SER A 166 18.53 6.22 -3.76
N PRO A 167 18.65 5.33 -4.77
CA PRO A 167 17.85 4.11 -4.82
C PRO A 167 18.02 3.26 -3.55
N LEU A 168 16.93 2.66 -3.08
CA LEU A 168 16.96 1.82 -1.88
C LEU A 168 17.77 0.55 -2.15
N PRO A 169 18.70 0.16 -1.25
CA PRO A 169 19.31 -1.15 -1.27
C PRO A 169 18.24 -2.25 -1.28
N TYR A 170 18.46 -3.30 -2.06
CA TYR A 170 17.43 -4.30 -2.35
C TYR A 170 16.83 -4.95 -1.08
N HIS A 171 17.69 -5.37 -0.15
CA HIS A 171 17.24 -5.99 1.09
C HIS A 171 16.52 -5.00 2.02
N LEU A 172 16.93 -3.72 2.00
CA LEU A 172 16.24 -2.68 2.75
C LEU A 172 14.83 -2.45 2.18
N TYR A 173 14.68 -2.40 0.86
CA TYR A 173 13.38 -2.35 0.21
C TYR A 173 12.47 -3.50 0.64
N LEU A 174 12.95 -4.75 0.55
CA LEU A 174 12.13 -5.92 0.92
C LEU A 174 11.73 -5.88 2.39
N PHE A 175 12.66 -5.52 3.27
CA PHE A 175 12.38 -5.32 4.67
C PHE A 175 11.31 -4.25 4.89
N MET A 176 11.46 -3.07 4.27
CA MET A 176 10.51 -1.97 4.37
C MET A 176 9.13 -2.35 3.84
N ALA A 177 9.03 -3.10 2.75
CA ALA A 177 7.77 -3.57 2.20
C ALA A 177 7.03 -4.49 3.18
N MET A 178 7.74 -5.42 3.84
CA MET A 178 7.18 -6.31 4.85
C MET A 178 6.85 -5.58 6.16
N ALA A 179 7.64 -4.57 6.54
CA ALA A 179 7.46 -3.82 7.78
C ALA A 179 6.36 -2.74 7.67
N LEU A 180 6.08 -2.22 6.47
CA LEU A 180 5.14 -1.13 6.25
C LEU A 180 3.78 -1.35 6.93
N PRO A 181 3.09 -2.50 6.77
CA PRO A 181 1.79 -2.72 7.42
C PRO A 181 1.84 -2.63 8.93
N TYR A 182 2.93 -3.11 9.55
CA TYR A 182 3.12 -3.02 11.00
C TYR A 182 3.32 -1.58 11.44
N SER A 183 4.13 -0.82 10.72
CA SER A 183 4.37 0.60 11.00
C SER A 183 3.09 1.43 10.87
N LEU A 184 2.31 1.22 9.81
CA LEU A 184 1.05 1.94 9.61
C LEU A 184 0.00 1.53 10.64
N HIS A 185 -0.12 0.24 10.97
CA HIS A 185 -1.02 -0.21 12.03
C HIS A 185 -0.68 0.40 13.40
N TRP A 186 0.62 0.53 13.72
CA TRP A 186 1.07 1.15 14.96
C TRP A 186 0.76 2.66 15.02
N LEU A 187 0.86 3.37 13.89
CA LEU A 187 0.54 4.80 13.79
C LEU A 187 -0.97 5.08 13.72
N MET A 188 -1.75 4.13 13.19
CA MET A 188 -3.17 4.30 12.94
C MET A 188 -3.97 4.26 14.26
N PRO A 189 -4.89 5.22 14.48
CA PRO A 189 -5.87 5.13 15.55
C PRO A 189 -6.69 3.84 15.47
N GLN A 190 -6.80 3.13 16.59
CA GLN A 190 -7.35 1.78 16.65
C GLN A 190 -8.87 1.75 16.37
N ASP A 191 -9.54 2.89 16.51
CA ASP A 191 -10.97 3.08 16.26
C ASP A 191 -11.32 3.29 14.78
N PHE A 192 -10.35 3.32 13.86
CA PHE A 192 -10.61 3.52 12.43
C PHE A 192 -11.07 2.26 11.70
N ILE A 193 -10.63 1.07 12.13
CA ILE A 193 -11.18 -0.18 11.62
C ILE A 193 -12.27 -0.65 12.58
N GLN A 194 -13.45 -0.05 12.47
CA GLN A 194 -14.59 -0.43 13.30
C GLN A 194 -15.18 -1.77 12.84
N GLU A 195 -15.57 -2.61 13.79
CA GLU A 195 -16.60 -3.60 13.48
C GLU A 195 -17.95 -2.88 13.44
N ASP A 196 -18.80 -3.31 12.51
CA ASP A 196 -20.21 -2.94 12.54
C ASP A 196 -20.80 -3.38 13.89
N HIS A 197 -21.03 -2.45 14.81
CA HIS A 197 -21.62 -2.70 16.13
C HIS A 197 -23.05 -3.28 16.05
N ARG A 198 -23.62 -3.45 14.84
CA ARG A 198 -25.00 -3.87 14.61
C ARG A 198 -25.30 -5.36 14.83
N LEU A 199 -24.35 -6.15 15.33
CA LEU A 199 -24.56 -7.58 15.61
C LEU A 199 -24.29 -7.98 17.07
N GLN A 200 -24.34 -7.03 18.01
CA GLN A 200 -24.66 -7.42 19.38
C GLN A 200 -26.20 -7.53 19.47
N PRO A 201 -26.79 -8.73 19.61
CA PRO A 201 -28.18 -8.80 20.02
C PRO A 201 -28.28 -8.05 21.33
N SER A 202 -29.11 -7.00 21.34
CA SER A 202 -29.53 -6.34 22.57
C SER A 202 -30.02 -7.43 23.50
N VAL A 203 -29.22 -7.77 24.51
CA VAL A 203 -29.68 -8.57 25.63
C VAL A 203 -30.75 -7.71 26.29
N LEU A 204 -32.01 -8.03 25.98
CA LEU A 204 -33.17 -7.54 26.70
C LEU A 204 -32.99 -7.97 28.15
N HIS A 205 -32.50 -7.04 28.98
CA HIS A 205 -32.70 -7.12 30.40
C HIS A 205 -34.19 -6.86 30.65
N VAL A 206 -34.96 -7.95 30.69
CA VAL A 206 -36.27 -8.02 31.35
C VAL A 206 -36.00 -8.39 32.80
#